data_AF-Q4DFC5-F1
#
_entry.id   AF-Q4DFC5-F1
#
_cell.length_a   1.000
_cell.length_b   1.000
_cell.length_c   1.000
_cell.angle_alpha   90.00
_cell.angle_beta   90.00
_cell.angle_gamma   90.00
#
_symmetry.space_group_name_H-M   'P 1'
#
loop_
_entity.id
_entity.type
_entity.pdbx_description
1 polymer ?
#
loop_
_entity_poly.entity_id
_entity_poly.type
_entity_poly.pdbx_seq_one_letter_code
_entity_poly.pdbx_strand_id
1 'polypeptide(L)'
;MEKQLDIIASDFAALYHEMVKHLVLTPHGLNMDAFQAVFDRMHVEYLHYAGSSTTQPFYMDVIENVLQLAAAYLSLPTDVSPNSRAFGLYLVFFLYSTQPCIESSPVSVRIALGTLQSYLDDIDDTAGAQQTVFSQLGRRVTEDERRILLALHQARAWHVMPFVDVSLHLQALLKAHDSEGVPLVMSAATKRPQVLSTVKTDGALSKELEAYEALKRRLGLDDVFGMR
;
A
#
# COMPACT_ATOMS: atom_id res chain seq x y z
N MET A 1 1.17 -12.34 -18.49
CA MET A 1 1.21 -11.83 -17.11
C MET A 1 2.34 -10.84 -16.93
N GLU A 2 3.62 -11.20 -17.07
CA GLU A 2 4.75 -10.26 -16.91
C GLU A 2 4.63 -8.97 -17.73
N LYS A 3 4.34 -9.07 -19.03
CA LYS A 3 4.13 -7.87 -19.87
C LYS A 3 3.01 -6.95 -19.38
N GLN A 4 1.98 -7.53 -18.77
CA GLN A 4 0.86 -6.75 -18.23
C GLN A 4 1.26 -6.07 -16.92
N LEU A 5 1.98 -6.77 -16.04
CA LEU A 5 2.54 -6.17 -14.83
C LEU A 5 3.49 -5.02 -15.17
N ASP A 6 4.35 -5.17 -16.18
CA ASP A 6 5.25 -4.12 -16.65
C ASP A 6 4.48 -2.87 -17.13
N ILE A 7 3.33 -3.03 -17.80
CA ILE A 7 2.48 -1.91 -18.23
C ILE A 7 1.87 -1.19 -17.02
N ILE A 8 1.22 -1.95 -16.12
CA ILE A 8 0.61 -1.36 -14.91
C ILE A 8 1.68 -0.66 -14.05
N ALA A 9 2.86 -1.27 -13.92
CA ALA A 9 3.98 -0.68 -13.19
C ALA A 9 4.47 0.63 -13.82
N SER A 10 4.51 0.70 -15.16
CA SER A 10 4.84 1.94 -15.88
C SER A 10 3.82 3.04 -15.61
N ASP A 11 2.53 2.71 -15.62
CA ASP A 11 1.46 3.69 -15.35
C ASP A 11 1.49 4.16 -13.89
N PHE A 12 1.79 3.27 -12.93
CA PHE A 12 2.01 3.65 -11.53
C PHE A 12 3.26 4.51 -11.34
N ALA A 13 4.34 4.23 -12.05
CA ALA A 13 5.54 5.06 -12.04
C ALA A 13 5.26 6.46 -12.59
N ALA A 14 4.51 6.57 -13.69
CA ALA A 14 4.08 7.85 -14.25
C ALA A 14 3.15 8.62 -13.29
N LEU A 15 2.21 7.94 -12.63
CA LEU A 15 1.38 8.54 -11.58
C LEU A 15 2.24 9.06 -10.43
N TYR A 16 3.19 8.26 -9.95
CA TYR A 16 4.11 8.67 -8.90
C TYR A 16 4.92 9.89 -9.31
N HIS A 17 5.42 9.91 -10.55
CA HIS A 17 6.14 11.05 -11.11
C HIS A 17 5.29 12.33 -11.11
N GLU A 18 4.04 12.28 -11.59
CA GLU A 18 3.14 13.43 -11.54
C GLU A 18 2.84 13.87 -10.09
N MET A 19 2.70 12.93 -9.16
CA MET A 19 2.51 13.25 -7.73
C MET A 19 3.74 13.95 -7.12
N VAL A 20 4.96 13.55 -7.49
CA VAL A 20 6.19 14.25 -7.10
C VAL A 20 6.24 15.65 -7.69
N LYS A 21 5.96 15.77 -8.99
CA LYS A 21 5.97 17.04 -9.74
C LYS A 21 4.95 18.04 -9.19
N HIS A 22 3.79 17.57 -8.76
CA HIS A 22 2.75 18.38 -8.12
C HIS A 22 2.97 18.59 -6.61
N LEU A 23 4.11 18.16 -6.05
CA LEU A 23 4.47 18.28 -4.63
C LEU A 23 3.47 17.61 -3.67
N VAL A 24 2.71 16.63 -4.17
CA VAL A 24 1.73 15.87 -3.39
C VAL A 24 2.43 14.93 -2.44
N LEU A 25 3.52 14.27 -2.85
CA LEU A 25 4.31 13.35 -2.00
C LEU A 25 5.24 14.09 -1.04
N THR A 26 4.66 14.98 -0.24
CA THR A 26 5.32 15.69 0.86
C THR A 26 4.46 15.58 2.13
N PRO A 27 5.03 15.71 3.34
CA PRO A 27 4.25 15.63 4.58
C PRO A 27 3.11 16.66 4.70
N HIS A 28 3.22 17.79 4.00
CA HIS A 28 2.21 18.85 3.99
C HIS A 28 1.30 18.81 2.74
N GLY A 29 1.75 18.17 1.67
CA GLY A 29 1.02 18.08 0.41
C GLY A 29 0.11 16.85 0.33
N LEU A 30 0.46 15.75 1.00
CA LEU A 30 -0.30 14.51 0.89
C LEU A 30 -1.56 14.57 1.76
N ASN A 31 -2.70 14.64 1.08
CA ASN A 31 -4.03 14.48 1.65
C ASN A 31 -4.94 13.82 0.60
N MET A 32 -6.15 13.40 1.01
CA MET A 32 -7.06 12.68 0.12
C MET A 32 -7.43 13.49 -1.13
N ASP A 33 -7.76 14.77 -0.99
CA ASP A 33 -8.20 15.63 -2.10
C ASP A 33 -7.08 15.85 -3.12
N ALA A 34 -5.86 16.12 -2.64
CA ALA A 34 -4.69 16.34 -3.49
C ALA A 34 -4.28 15.07 -4.25
N PHE A 35 -4.34 13.91 -3.58
CA PHE A 35 -4.08 12.63 -4.24
C PHE A 35 -5.15 12.33 -5.29
N GLN A 36 -6.43 12.47 -4.92
CA GLN A 36 -7.55 12.24 -5.82
C GLN A 36 -7.46 13.12 -7.08
N ALA A 37 -7.15 14.41 -6.94
CA ALA A 37 -7.07 15.32 -8.06
C ALA A 37 -6.04 14.91 -9.13
N VAL A 38 -4.91 14.33 -8.72
CA VAL A 38 -3.90 13.81 -9.65
C VAL A 38 -4.30 12.43 -10.18
N PHE A 39 -4.85 11.57 -9.32
CA PHE A 39 -5.32 10.24 -9.68
C PHE A 39 -6.42 10.30 -10.76
N ASP A 40 -7.47 11.08 -10.53
CA ASP A 40 -8.60 11.27 -11.44
C ASP A 40 -8.16 11.87 -12.78
N ARG A 41 -7.15 12.76 -12.77
CA ARG A 41 -6.59 13.37 -13.99
C ARG A 41 -5.83 12.36 -14.85
N MET A 42 -5.20 11.36 -14.23
CA MET A 42 -4.41 10.34 -14.91
C MET A 42 -5.25 9.15 -15.37
N HIS A 43 -6.48 8.98 -14.85
CA HIS A 43 -7.42 7.91 -15.21
C HIS A 43 -6.84 6.49 -15.08
N VAL A 44 -5.93 6.27 -14.14
CA VAL A 44 -5.13 5.03 -14.03
C VAL A 44 -6.01 3.78 -13.85
N GLU A 45 -7.09 3.89 -13.08
CA GLU A 45 -8.05 2.82 -12.85
C GLU A 45 -8.79 2.41 -14.14
N TYR A 46 -9.20 3.38 -14.96
CA TYR A 46 -9.92 3.12 -16.21
C TYR A 46 -9.05 2.44 -17.25
N LEU A 47 -7.75 2.74 -17.26
CA LEU A 47 -6.78 2.13 -18.17
C LEU A 47 -6.66 0.61 -17.96
N HIS A 48 -6.94 0.12 -16.76
CA HIS A 48 -6.73 -1.28 -16.40
C HIS A 48 -8.01 -2.09 -16.20
N TYR A 49 -9.11 -1.46 -15.77
CA TYR A 49 -10.36 -2.18 -15.52
C TYR A 49 -11.17 -2.49 -16.78
N ALA A 50 -10.85 -1.89 -17.92
CA ALA A 50 -11.54 -2.16 -19.18
C ALA A 50 -11.42 -3.64 -19.60
N GLY A 51 -12.57 -4.30 -19.72
CA GLY A 51 -12.69 -5.64 -20.29
C GLY A 51 -12.67 -5.65 -21.82
N SER A 52 -12.81 -6.85 -22.41
CA SER A 52 -12.78 -7.02 -23.88
C SER A 52 -14.14 -6.91 -24.54
N SER A 53 -15.23 -7.00 -23.78
CA SER A 53 -16.57 -7.09 -24.33
C SER A 53 -17.64 -6.72 -23.29
N THR A 54 -18.88 -6.57 -23.74
CA THR A 54 -20.03 -6.33 -22.85
C THR A 54 -20.34 -7.50 -21.92
N THR A 55 -19.94 -8.73 -22.27
CA THR A 55 -20.11 -9.93 -21.44
C THR A 55 -18.95 -10.18 -20.49
N GLN A 56 -17.80 -9.57 -20.76
CA GLN A 56 -16.63 -9.56 -19.88
C GLN A 56 -16.17 -8.11 -19.69
N PRO A 57 -16.90 -7.33 -18.86
CA PRO A 57 -16.66 -5.91 -18.70
C PRO A 57 -15.34 -5.59 -17.99
N PHE A 58 -14.76 -6.56 -17.30
CA PHE A 58 -13.45 -6.49 -16.64
C PHE A 58 -12.86 -7.89 -16.48
N TYR A 59 -11.58 -7.94 -16.10
CA TYR A 59 -10.85 -9.18 -15.85
C TYR A 59 -10.40 -9.24 -14.38
N MET A 60 -10.85 -10.27 -13.65
CA MET A 60 -10.52 -10.45 -12.22
C MET A 60 -9.02 -10.50 -11.96
N ASP A 61 -8.27 -11.25 -12.78
CA ASP A 61 -6.80 -11.35 -12.65
C ASP A 61 -6.12 -9.98 -12.82
N VAL A 62 -6.71 -9.08 -13.59
CA VAL A 62 -6.17 -7.73 -13.80
C VAL A 62 -6.43 -6.85 -12.60
N ILE A 63 -7.64 -6.91 -12.04
CA ILE A 63 -7.96 -6.22 -10.77
C ILE A 63 -7.03 -6.71 -9.67
N GLU A 64 -6.81 -8.02 -9.57
CA GLU A 64 -5.89 -8.59 -8.59
C GLU A 64 -4.46 -8.05 -8.79
N ASN A 65 -3.93 -8.11 -10.01
CA ASN A 65 -2.58 -7.61 -10.30
C ASN A 65 -2.43 -6.11 -10.01
N VAL A 66 -3.42 -5.28 -10.37
CA VAL A 66 -3.45 -3.85 -10.06
C VAL A 66 -3.36 -3.60 -8.55
N LEU A 67 -4.16 -4.32 -7.77
CA LEU A 67 -4.18 -4.18 -6.31
C LEU A 67 -2.90 -4.74 -5.65
N GLN A 68 -2.41 -5.90 -6.09
CA GLN A 68 -1.18 -6.49 -5.50
C GLN A 68 0.06 -5.66 -5.86
N LEU A 69 0.10 -5.09 -7.06
CA LEU A 69 1.18 -4.19 -7.46
C LEU A 69 1.13 -2.90 -6.64
N ALA A 70 -0.05 -2.32 -6.41
CA ALA A 70 -0.20 -1.17 -5.51
C ALA A 70 0.21 -1.51 -4.07
N ALA A 71 -0.17 -2.69 -3.57
CA ALA A 71 0.20 -3.16 -2.25
C ALA A 71 1.71 -3.42 -2.11
N ALA A 72 2.42 -3.75 -3.19
CA ALA A 72 3.85 -3.99 -3.15
C ALA A 72 4.65 -2.74 -2.73
N TYR A 73 4.15 -1.52 -2.99
CA TYR A 73 4.75 -0.28 -2.46
C TYR A 73 4.79 -0.24 -0.92
N LEU A 74 3.82 -0.88 -0.26
CA LEU A 74 3.73 -0.94 1.21
C LEU A 74 4.82 -1.81 1.83
N SER A 75 5.38 -2.74 1.04
CA SER A 75 6.43 -3.66 1.50
C SER A 75 7.84 -3.07 1.49
N LEU A 76 8.02 -1.90 0.86
CA LEU A 76 9.32 -1.23 0.79
C LEU A 76 9.67 -0.60 2.14
N PRO A 77 10.90 -0.80 2.65
CA PRO A 77 11.34 -0.14 3.88
C PRO A 77 11.40 1.37 3.70
N THR A 78 10.85 2.10 4.66
CA THR A 78 10.69 3.56 4.61
C THR A 78 12.03 4.31 4.71
N ASP A 79 13.07 3.65 5.21
CA ASP A 79 14.44 4.18 5.22
C ASP A 79 15.07 4.30 3.82
N VAL A 80 14.68 3.42 2.90
CA VAL A 80 15.20 3.42 1.52
C VAL A 80 14.21 4.00 0.52
N SER A 81 12.92 4.00 0.86
CA SER A 81 11.85 4.56 0.06
C SER A 81 10.85 5.32 0.96
N PRO A 82 11.15 6.59 1.31
CA PRO A 82 10.34 7.32 2.29
C PRO A 82 8.89 7.55 1.83
N ASN A 83 8.67 7.72 0.53
CA ASN A 83 7.36 8.05 0.00
C ASN A 83 6.53 6.83 -0.43
N SER A 84 7.17 5.67 -0.68
CA SER A 84 6.48 4.52 -1.28
C SER A 84 5.32 4.03 -0.42
N ARG A 85 5.54 3.92 0.89
CA ARG A 85 4.55 3.38 1.80
C ARG A 85 3.26 4.23 1.79
N ALA A 86 3.41 5.55 1.89
CA ALA A 86 2.28 6.47 1.85
C ALA A 86 1.61 6.47 0.47
N PHE A 87 2.39 6.59 -0.60
CA PHE A 87 1.87 6.53 -1.97
C PHE A 87 1.07 5.25 -2.21
N GLY A 88 1.64 4.09 -1.85
CA GLY A 88 1.00 2.79 -1.98
C GLY A 88 -0.30 2.69 -1.21
N LEU A 89 -0.38 3.26 -0.01
CA LEU A 89 -1.58 3.19 0.82
C LEU A 89 -2.75 3.95 0.18
N TYR A 90 -2.48 5.17 -0.29
CA TYR A 90 -3.48 5.96 -1.01
C TYR A 90 -3.86 5.28 -2.32
N LEU A 91 -2.88 4.78 -3.07
CA LEU A 91 -3.12 4.07 -4.33
C LEU A 91 -4.02 2.84 -4.13
N VAL A 92 -3.71 2.00 -3.14
CA VAL A 92 -4.54 0.85 -2.76
C VAL A 92 -5.96 1.30 -2.40
N PHE A 93 -6.10 2.38 -1.64
CA PHE A 93 -7.42 2.89 -1.25
C PHE A 93 -8.28 3.30 -2.44
N PHE A 94 -7.74 4.10 -3.35
CA PHE A 94 -8.47 4.55 -4.54
C PHE A 94 -8.76 3.40 -5.50
N LEU A 95 -7.79 2.51 -5.75
CA LEU A 95 -8.00 1.34 -6.61
C LEU A 95 -9.01 0.37 -6.02
N TYR A 96 -8.96 0.12 -4.71
CA TYR A 96 -9.90 -0.76 -4.03
C TYR A 96 -11.33 -0.20 -4.09
N SER A 97 -11.49 1.10 -3.87
CA SER A 97 -12.80 1.77 -3.86
C SER A 97 -13.44 1.87 -5.24
N THR A 98 -12.64 1.79 -6.31
CA THR A 98 -13.08 1.92 -7.71
C THR A 98 -13.19 0.60 -8.46
N GLN A 99 -13.05 -0.54 -7.77
CA GLN A 99 -13.18 -1.85 -8.41
C GLN A 99 -14.57 -2.01 -9.06
N PRO A 100 -14.66 -2.54 -10.30
CA PRO A 100 -15.93 -2.79 -10.96
C PRO A 100 -16.87 -3.75 -10.21
N CYS A 101 -16.34 -4.59 -9.32
CA CYS A 101 -17.07 -5.57 -8.52
C CYS A 101 -17.19 -5.19 -7.04
N ILE A 102 -16.97 -3.92 -6.68
CA ILE A 102 -16.94 -3.47 -5.27
C ILE A 102 -18.21 -3.81 -4.48
N GLU A 103 -19.37 -3.80 -5.13
CA GLU A 103 -20.67 -4.08 -4.50
C GLU A 103 -21.01 -5.57 -4.41
N SER A 104 -20.39 -6.43 -5.25
CA SER A 104 -20.76 -7.84 -5.38
C SER A 104 -19.73 -8.78 -4.77
N SER A 105 -18.49 -8.73 -5.26
CA SER A 105 -17.40 -9.59 -4.82
C SER A 105 -16.06 -8.88 -5.01
N PRO A 106 -15.73 -7.88 -4.17
CA PRO A 106 -14.47 -7.15 -4.29
C PRO A 106 -13.27 -8.08 -4.13
N VAL A 107 -12.23 -7.82 -4.91
CA VAL A 107 -10.94 -8.48 -4.75
C VAL A 107 -10.25 -7.90 -3.51
N SER A 108 -9.94 -8.77 -2.55
CA SER A 108 -9.16 -8.40 -1.37
C SER A 108 -7.69 -8.20 -1.72
N VAL A 109 -7.06 -7.22 -1.07
CA VAL A 109 -5.65 -6.91 -1.17
C VAL A 109 -4.87 -7.85 -0.25
N ARG A 110 -3.92 -8.61 -0.80
CA ARG A 110 -3.09 -9.50 0.03
C ARG A 110 -2.00 -8.64 0.64
N ILE A 111 -1.89 -8.68 1.95
CA ILE A 111 -0.90 -7.90 2.68
C ILE A 111 -0.17 -8.78 3.68
N ALA A 112 1.15 -8.65 3.73
CA ALA A 112 1.95 -9.34 4.71
C ALA A 112 1.65 -8.77 6.11
N LEU A 113 1.53 -9.65 7.08
CA LEU A 113 1.29 -9.28 8.48
C LEU A 113 2.36 -8.32 9.01
N GLY A 114 3.63 -8.57 8.69
CA GLY A 114 4.74 -7.67 9.03
C GLY A 114 4.58 -6.24 8.49
N THR A 115 3.92 -6.06 7.34
CA THR A 115 3.64 -4.72 6.80
C THR A 115 2.63 -3.99 7.67
N LEU A 116 1.54 -4.63 8.08
CA LEU A 116 0.55 -4.03 8.99
C LEU A 116 1.14 -3.75 10.38
N GLN A 117 2.03 -4.61 10.87
CA GLN A 117 2.74 -4.38 12.13
C GLN A 117 3.64 -3.14 12.08
N SER A 118 4.36 -2.92 10.97
CA SER A 118 5.14 -1.70 10.81
C SER A 118 4.30 -0.42 10.89
N TYR A 119 3.05 -0.44 10.39
CA TYR A 119 2.13 0.69 10.58
C TYR A 119 1.72 0.87 12.05
N LEU A 120 1.57 -0.22 12.79
CA LEU A 120 1.20 -0.17 14.21
C LEU A 120 2.30 0.39 15.09
N ASP A 121 3.53 -0.09 14.89
CA ASP A 121 4.69 0.38 15.63
C ASP A 121 4.84 1.91 15.45
N ASP A 122 4.65 2.40 14.22
CA ASP A 122 4.70 3.83 13.92
C ASP A 122 3.51 4.64 14.51
N ILE A 123 2.32 4.03 14.65
CA ILE A 123 1.17 4.65 15.33
C ILE A 123 1.45 4.77 16.82
N ASP A 124 2.04 3.75 17.45
CA ASP A 124 2.35 3.76 18.87
C ASP A 124 3.43 4.79 19.22
N ASP A 125 4.49 4.87 18.41
CA ASP A 125 5.59 5.81 18.62
C ASP A 125 5.11 7.28 18.58
N THR A 126 4.05 7.58 17.83
CA THR A 126 3.46 8.94 17.81
C THR A 126 2.79 9.34 19.12
N ALA A 127 2.40 8.41 20.00
CA ALA A 127 1.83 8.76 21.30
C ALA A 127 2.87 9.32 22.29
N GLY A 128 4.16 8.99 22.09
CA GLY A 128 5.24 9.37 23.01
C GLY A 128 6.12 10.55 22.56
N ALA A 129 6.22 10.82 21.25
CA ALA A 129 7.24 11.72 20.72
C ALA A 129 6.68 13.11 20.36
N GLN A 130 7.09 14.12 21.15
CA GLN A 130 6.97 15.56 20.86
C GLN A 130 7.20 15.83 19.36
N GLN A 131 6.30 16.60 18.74
CA GLN A 131 6.14 16.80 17.28
C GLN A 131 7.29 17.56 16.58
N THR A 132 8.49 17.63 17.17
CA THR A 132 9.58 18.44 16.64
C THR A 132 10.63 17.58 15.93
N VAL A 133 10.81 17.82 14.63
CA VAL A 133 11.96 17.43 13.77
C VAL A 133 11.90 16.09 12.99
N PHE A 134 10.73 15.60 12.54
CA PHE A 134 10.72 14.62 11.43
C PHE A 134 9.78 15.04 10.30
N SER A 135 10.37 15.52 9.20
CA SER A 135 9.71 16.01 7.99
C SER A 135 9.66 14.94 6.89
N GLN A 136 9.69 13.65 7.23
CA GLN A 136 9.71 12.57 6.25
C GLN A 136 8.37 11.83 6.24
N LEU A 137 7.78 11.74 5.04
CA LEU A 137 6.65 10.87 4.76
C LEU A 137 7.05 9.42 5.04
N GLY A 138 6.11 8.58 5.46
CA GLY A 138 6.36 7.15 5.69
C GLY A 138 7.12 6.77 6.97
N ARG A 139 7.58 7.70 7.81
CA ARG A 139 8.13 7.36 9.15
C ARG A 139 7.14 7.43 10.30
N ARG A 140 6.01 8.09 10.07
CA ARG A 140 4.90 8.20 11.01
C ARG A 140 3.62 8.03 10.23
N VAL A 141 2.61 7.45 10.87
CA VAL A 141 1.29 7.32 10.27
C VAL A 141 0.54 8.62 10.45
N THR A 142 0.18 9.27 9.34
CA THR A 142 -0.63 10.50 9.37
C THR A 142 -2.08 10.20 9.76
N GLU A 143 -2.83 11.23 10.12
CA GLU A 143 -4.26 11.07 10.44
C GLU A 143 -5.06 10.54 9.24
N ASP A 144 -4.76 10.99 8.02
CA ASP A 144 -5.39 10.49 6.80
C ASP A 144 -5.01 9.04 6.53
N GLU A 145 -3.74 8.66 6.72
CA GLU A 145 -3.31 7.26 6.60
C GLU A 145 -4.03 6.35 7.62
N ARG A 146 -4.24 6.82 8.85
CA ARG A 146 -5.05 6.09 9.85
C ARG A 146 -6.49 5.88 9.38
N ARG A 147 -7.12 6.93 8.83
CA ARG A 147 -8.49 6.85 8.28
C ARG A 147 -8.56 5.87 7.11
N ILE A 148 -7.59 5.90 6.22
CA ILE A 148 -7.50 4.97 5.09
C ILE A 148 -7.35 3.53 5.57
N LEU A 149 -6.41 3.27 6.50
CA LEU A 149 -6.21 1.93 7.08
C LEU A 149 -7.49 1.41 7.73
N LEU A 150 -8.19 2.26 8.49
CA LEU A 150 -9.46 1.92 9.12
C LEU A 150 -10.56 1.65 8.09
N ALA A 151 -10.69 2.49 7.06
CA ALA A 151 -11.69 2.34 6.00
C ALA A 151 -11.48 1.03 5.23
N LEU A 152 -10.24 0.71 4.84
CA LEU A 152 -9.90 -0.55 4.17
C LEU A 152 -10.17 -1.75 5.07
N HIS A 153 -9.90 -1.63 6.37
CA HIS A 153 -10.24 -2.68 7.32
C HIS A 153 -11.76 -2.90 7.43
N GLN A 154 -12.54 -1.83 7.62
CA GLN A 154 -14.00 -1.88 7.71
C GLN A 154 -14.64 -2.46 6.45
N ALA A 155 -14.07 -2.13 5.28
CA ALA A 155 -14.48 -2.68 3.99
C ALA A 155 -14.02 -4.13 3.76
N ARG A 156 -13.34 -4.76 4.74
CA ARG A 156 -12.74 -6.10 4.64
C ARG A 156 -11.81 -6.24 3.43
N ALA A 157 -11.14 -5.16 3.05
CA ALA A 157 -10.23 -5.11 1.92
C ALA A 157 -8.99 -5.97 2.13
N TRP A 158 -8.53 -6.08 3.37
CA TRP A 158 -7.29 -6.78 3.70
C TRP A 158 -7.48 -8.30 3.79
N HIS A 159 -6.80 -9.03 2.93
CA HIS A 159 -6.49 -10.44 3.13
C HIS A 159 -5.09 -10.55 3.76
N VAL A 160 -5.05 -10.59 5.09
CA VAL A 160 -3.80 -10.63 5.84
C VAL A 160 -3.19 -12.01 5.77
N MET A 161 -1.97 -12.10 5.26
CA MET A 161 -1.21 -13.34 5.13
C MET A 161 0.05 -13.26 5.99
N PRO A 162 0.55 -14.40 6.52
CA PRO A 162 1.82 -14.40 7.25
C PRO A 162 2.98 -13.89 6.39
N PHE A 163 3.04 -14.36 5.15
CA PHE A 163 4.02 -13.97 4.15
C PHE A 163 3.32 -13.81 2.81
N VAL A 164 3.69 -12.77 2.06
CA VAL A 164 3.26 -12.55 0.68
C VAL A 164 4.52 -12.52 -0.17
N ASP A 165 4.59 -13.37 -1.21
CA ASP A 165 5.65 -13.24 -2.21
C ASP A 165 5.33 -12.07 -3.14
N VAL A 166 5.88 -10.90 -2.80
CA VAL A 166 5.76 -9.68 -3.60
C VAL A 166 6.90 -9.53 -4.62
N SER A 167 7.79 -10.51 -4.76
CA SER A 167 9.04 -10.37 -5.51
C SER A 167 8.83 -9.95 -6.96
N LEU A 168 7.86 -10.56 -7.65
CA LEU A 168 7.53 -10.22 -9.04
C LEU A 168 6.98 -8.80 -9.17
N HIS A 169 6.05 -8.43 -8.28
CA HIS A 169 5.45 -7.09 -8.24
C HIS A 169 6.51 -6.02 -7.95
N LEU A 170 7.38 -6.27 -6.98
CA LEU A 170 8.45 -5.36 -6.59
C LEU A 170 9.48 -5.18 -7.70
N GLN A 171 9.88 -6.26 -8.39
CA GLN A 171 10.79 -6.17 -9.54
C GLN A 171 10.20 -5.33 -10.67
N ALA A 172 8.92 -5.53 -10.99
CA ALA A 172 8.22 -4.74 -12.01
C ALA A 172 8.19 -3.24 -11.62
N LEU A 173 7.86 -2.93 -10.37
CA LEU A 173 7.85 -1.56 -9.85
C LEU A 173 9.23 -0.90 -9.91
N LEU A 174 10.26 -1.57 -9.40
CA LEU A 174 11.63 -1.01 -9.38
C LEU A 174 12.10 -0.70 -10.81
N LYS A 175 11.91 -1.65 -11.74
CA LYS A 175 12.26 -1.49 -13.15
C LYS A 175 11.50 -0.33 -13.80
N ALA A 176 10.19 -0.24 -13.57
CA ALA A 176 9.36 0.82 -14.14
C ALA A 176 9.77 2.21 -13.63
N HIS A 177 10.00 2.34 -12.33
CA HIS A 177 10.45 3.59 -11.72
C HIS A 177 11.84 4.02 -12.17
N ASP A 178 12.76 3.07 -12.34
CA ASP A 178 14.08 3.34 -12.91
C ASP A 178 13.96 3.84 -14.37
N SER A 179 13.06 3.25 -15.17
CA SER A 179 12.84 3.69 -16.55
C SER A 179 12.11 5.03 -16.69
N GLU A 180 11.22 5.37 -15.76
CA GLU A 180 10.49 6.63 -15.70
C GLU A 180 11.36 7.78 -15.14
N GLY A 181 12.55 7.46 -14.61
CA GLY A 181 13.49 8.44 -14.04
C GLY A 181 13.12 8.90 -12.62
N VAL A 182 12.26 8.16 -11.92
CA VAL A 182 11.81 8.45 -10.55
C VAL A 182 12.05 7.24 -9.63
N PRO A 183 13.33 6.90 -9.34
CA PRO A 183 13.68 5.68 -8.61
C PRO A 183 13.03 5.64 -7.23
N LEU A 184 12.43 4.49 -6.89
CA LEU A 184 11.80 4.28 -5.57
C LEU A 184 12.81 4.17 -4.45
N VAL A 185 13.93 3.51 -4.73
CA VAL A 185 14.98 3.28 -3.75
C VAL A 185 16.00 4.38 -3.91
N MET A 186 16.20 5.16 -2.85
CA MET A 186 17.36 6.04 -2.78
C MET A 186 18.59 5.14 -2.80
N SER A 187 19.48 5.33 -3.79
CA SER A 187 20.79 4.67 -3.81
C SER A 187 21.58 5.12 -2.58
N ALA A 188 21.42 4.37 -1.49
CA ALA A 188 22.22 4.55 -0.29
C ALA A 188 23.63 4.07 -0.64
N ALA A 189 24.54 5.02 -0.89
CA ALA A 189 25.95 4.76 -0.70
C ALA A 189 26.14 4.19 0.72
N THR A 190 26.42 2.89 0.79
CA THR A 190 27.04 2.20 1.93
C THR A 190 26.22 2.07 3.22
N LYS A 191 25.20 1.20 3.27
CA LYS A 191 25.01 0.30 4.44
C LYS A 191 24.56 -1.07 3.96
N ARG A 192 25.41 -2.07 4.22
CA ARG A 192 25.24 -3.48 3.84
C ARG A 192 23.88 -4.02 4.30
N PRO A 193 23.23 -4.88 3.50
CA PRO A 193 21.92 -5.41 3.81
C PRO A 193 22.02 -6.39 4.99
N GLN A 194 21.28 -6.12 6.06
CA GLN A 194 20.98 -7.16 7.04
C GLN A 194 19.98 -8.11 6.40
N VAL A 195 20.52 -9.23 5.93
CA VAL A 195 19.80 -10.45 5.62
C VAL A 195 19.03 -10.87 6.88
N LEU A 196 17.76 -10.49 6.99
CA LEU A 196 16.86 -11.08 7.98
C LEU A 196 16.25 -12.35 7.39
N SER A 197 17.13 -13.33 7.23
CA SER A 197 16.77 -14.73 7.27
C SER A 197 16.42 -15.08 8.72
N THR A 198 15.14 -15.03 9.08
CA THR A 198 14.63 -15.77 10.24
C THR A 198 13.37 -16.51 9.84
N VAL A 199 13.58 -17.71 9.30
CA VAL A 199 12.65 -18.82 9.50
C VAL A 199 12.61 -19.06 11.01
N LYS A 200 11.61 -18.52 11.70
CA LYS A 200 11.32 -18.82 13.11
C LYS A 200 9.87 -19.28 13.23
N THR A 201 9.69 -20.58 12.99
CA THR A 201 8.86 -21.53 13.76
C THR A 201 7.82 -20.92 14.72
N ASP A 202 6.53 -21.16 14.43
CA ASP A 202 5.29 -21.09 15.22
C ASP A 202 5.10 -19.98 16.28
N GLY A 203 6.08 -19.73 17.14
CA GLY A 203 6.03 -18.66 18.14
C GLY A 203 6.09 -17.25 17.55
N ALA A 204 6.72 -17.06 16.38
CA ALA A 204 6.67 -15.77 15.67
C ALA A 204 5.26 -15.54 15.13
N LEU A 205 4.69 -16.51 14.43
CA LEU A 205 3.32 -16.44 13.90
C LEU A 205 2.28 -16.17 15.00
N SER A 206 2.42 -16.82 16.16
CA SER A 206 1.49 -16.59 17.28
C SER A 206 1.58 -15.16 17.81
N LYS A 207 2.79 -14.64 18.00
CA LYS A 207 2.99 -13.23 18.39
C LYS A 207 2.48 -12.27 17.31
N GLU A 208 2.66 -12.65 16.05
CA GLU A 208 2.25 -11.83 14.94
C GLU A 208 0.72 -11.75 14.82
N LEU A 209 0.02 -12.87 15.03
CA LEU A 209 -1.45 -12.93 15.10
C LEU A 209 -1.99 -12.16 16.31
N GLU A 210 -1.36 -12.29 17.48
CA GLU A 210 -1.72 -11.50 18.67
C GLU A 210 -1.61 -10.00 18.42
N ALA A 211 -0.57 -9.55 17.71
CA ALA A 211 -0.42 -8.15 17.32
C ALA A 211 -1.54 -7.68 16.37
N TYR A 212 -1.98 -8.54 15.44
CA TYR A 212 -3.12 -8.25 14.57
C TYR A 212 -4.47 -8.22 15.32
N GLU A 213 -4.66 -9.07 16.32
CA GLU A 213 -5.84 -8.99 17.18
C GLU A 213 -5.81 -7.76 18.09
N ALA A 214 -4.64 -7.40 18.62
CA ALA A 214 -4.45 -6.16 19.37
C ALA A 214 -4.72 -4.92 18.50
N LEU A 215 -4.38 -4.95 17.20
CA LEU A 215 -4.78 -3.95 16.22
C LEU A 215 -6.29 -3.81 16.12
N LYS A 216 -7.02 -4.93 16.00
CA LYS A 216 -8.49 -4.91 15.96
C LYS A 216 -9.05 -4.20 17.19
N ARG A 217 -8.53 -4.54 18.37
CA ARG A 217 -8.87 -3.92 19.66
C ARG A 217 -8.57 -2.43 19.70
N ARG A 218 -7.36 -2.01 19.31
CA ARG A 218 -6.92 -0.61 19.37
C ARG A 218 -7.66 0.33 18.44
N LEU A 219 -8.07 -0.18 17.27
CA LEU A 219 -8.91 0.57 16.34
C LEU A 219 -10.39 0.62 16.78
N GLY A 220 -10.73 0.09 17.96
CA GLY A 220 -12.10 0.11 18.50
C GLY A 220 -13.06 -0.84 17.77
N LEU A 221 -12.56 -1.93 17.19
CA LEU A 221 -13.34 -2.79 16.29
C LEU A 221 -14.09 -3.92 17.01
N ASP A 222 -13.75 -4.23 18.26
CA ASP A 222 -14.44 -5.26 19.03
C ASP A 222 -15.91 -4.87 19.33
N ASP A 223 -16.22 -3.58 19.42
CA ASP A 223 -17.57 -3.08 19.69
C ASP A 223 -18.50 -3.14 18.45
N VAL A 224 -17.96 -3.17 17.23
CA VAL A 224 -18.76 -3.12 16.00
C VAL A 224 -19.36 -4.49 15.64
N PHE A 225 -18.75 -5.59 16.10
CA PHE A 225 -19.28 -6.95 15.91
C PHE A 225 -19.87 -7.57 17.19
N GLY A 226 -19.93 -6.80 18.28
CA GLY A 226 -20.41 -7.23 19.59
C GLY A 226 -21.92 -7.08 19.84
N MET A 227 -22.79 -7.10 18.81
CA MET A 227 -24.23 -7.23 19.02
C MET A 227 -24.66 -8.70 19.02
N ARG A 228 -24.58 -9.32 20.21
CA ARG A 228 -25.53 -10.34 20.68
C ARG A 228 -25.96 -10.01 22.09
#